data_AF-A0A3C0B9V9-F1
#
_entry.id   AF-A0A3C0B9V9-F1
#
_cell.length_a   1.000
_cell.length_b   1.000
_cell.length_c   1.000
_cell.angle_alpha   90.00
_cell.angle_beta   90.00
_cell.angle_gamma   90.00
#
_symmetry.space_group_name_H-M   'P 1'
#
loop_
_entity.id
_entity.type
_entity.pdbx_description
1 polymer ?
#
loop_
_entity_poly.entity_id
_entity_poly.type
_entity_poly.pdbx_seq_one_letter_code
_entity_poly.pdbx_strand_id
1 'polypeptide(L)'
;MLKIITVIGARPQIIKAAALSRAIHNHFSQRIREIIIHTGQHYDAGMSQVFFDELGIPEPHYNLGVGSGPHGRQTARMIEGLENILLNEQPGFLVLYGDTNST
;
A
#
# COMPACT_ATOMS: atom_id res chain seq x y z
N MET A 1 17.45 0.48 11.26
CA MET A 1 16.15 -0.15 10.94
C MET A 1 15.83 0.18 9.49
N LEU A 2 15.70 -0.82 8.62
CA LEU A 2 15.41 -0.64 7.20
C LEU A 2 13.97 -0.13 7.03
N LYS A 3 13.77 0.94 6.26
CA LYS A 3 12.44 1.44 5.94
C LYS A 3 12.02 0.95 4.56
N ILE A 4 10.88 0.26 4.49
CA ILE A 4 10.26 -0.16 3.24
C ILE A 4 8.89 0.48 3.10
N ILE A 5 8.48 0.74 1.87
CA ILE A 5 7.11 1.15 1.55
C ILE A 5 6.46 0.07 0.69
N THR A 6 5.29 -0.39 1.12
CA THR A 6 4.46 -1.36 0.42
C THR A 6 3.28 -0.62 -0.20
N VAL A 7 3.15 -0.66 -1.53
CA VAL A 7 2.06 0.03 -2.26
C VAL A 7 1.01 -0.99 -2.69
N ILE A 8 -0.25 -0.72 -2.34
CA ILE A 8 -1.41 -1.57 -2.65
C ILE A 8 -2.57 -0.73 -3.15
N GLY A 9 -3.45 -1.33 -3.94
CA GLY A 9 -4.67 -0.64 -4.40
C GLY A 9 -5.83 -1.55 -4.77
N ALA A 10 -5.56 -2.83 -5.06
CA ALA A 10 -6.57 -3.83 -5.38
C ALA A 10 -6.56 -4.96 -4.35
N ARG A 11 -7.72 -5.61 -4.16
CA ARG A 11 -7.90 -6.72 -3.20
C ARG A 11 -6.83 -7.83 -3.29
N PRO A 12 -6.41 -8.34 -4.47
CA PRO A 12 -5.34 -9.34 -4.52
C PRO A 12 -4.00 -8.86 -3.95
N GLN A 13 -3.73 -7.55 -4.00
CA GLN A 13 -2.50 -6.96 -3.45
C GLN A 13 -2.60 -6.85 -1.93
N ILE A 14 -3.78 -6.50 -1.39
CA ILE A 14 -4.04 -6.51 0.07
C ILE A 14 -3.74 -7.90 0.65
N ILE A 15 -4.27 -8.96 0.02
CA ILE A 15 -4.05 -10.34 0.47
C ILE A 15 -2.56 -10.72 0.46
N LYS A 16 -1.82 -10.34 -0.59
CA LYS A 16 -0.37 -10.60 -0.69
C LYS A 16 0.44 -9.80 0.32
N ALA A 17 0.10 -8.52 0.51
CA ALA A 17 0.71 -7.66 1.52
C ALA A 17 0.52 -8.21 2.92
N ALA A 18 -0.65 -8.78 3.22
CA ALA A 18 -0.93 -9.43 4.51
C ALA A 18 0.11 -10.46 4.92
N ALA A 19 0.54 -11.30 3.96
CA ALA A 19 1.53 -12.33 4.22
C ALA A 19 2.91 -11.70 4.54
N LEU A 20 3.29 -10.65 3.80
CA LEU A 20 4.54 -9.94 4.02
C LEU A 20 4.54 -9.19 5.36
N SER A 21 3.52 -8.38 5.63
CA SER A 21 3.39 -7.61 6.87
C SER A 21 3.42 -8.51 8.10
N ARG A 22 2.75 -9.67 8.04
CA ARG A 22 2.78 -10.66 9.12
C ARG A 22 4.18 -11.22 9.34
N ALA A 23 4.91 -11.55 8.28
CA ALA A 23 6.28 -12.03 8.38
C ALA A 23 7.21 -10.96 8.97
N ILE A 24 7.07 -9.70 8.53
CA ILE A 24 7.83 -8.56 9.07
C ILE A 24 7.54 -8.39 10.55
N HIS A 25 6.27 -8.33 10.94
CA HIS A 25 5.86 -8.16 12.33
C HIS A 25 6.42 -9.26 13.24
N ASN A 26 6.26 -10.53 12.83
CA ASN A 26 6.62 -11.68 13.67
C ASN A 26 8.13 -11.95 13.76
N HIS A 27 8.90 -11.65 12.71
CA HIS A 27 10.30 -12.11 12.62
C HIS A 27 11.31 -10.98 12.41
N PHE A 28 10.87 -9.79 11.96
CA PHE A 28 11.76 -8.71 11.52
C PHE A 28 11.40 -7.33 12.09
N SER A 29 10.51 -7.23 13.08
CA SER A 29 10.03 -5.94 13.63
C SER A 29 11.13 -5.03 14.18
N GLN A 30 12.23 -5.60 14.68
CA GLN A 30 13.41 -4.84 15.15
C GLN A 30 14.34 -4.38 14.02
N ARG A 31 14.15 -4.90 12.81
CA ARG A 31 15.04 -4.70 11.65
C ARG A 31 14.36 -3.94 10.52
N ILE A 32 13.06 -4.11 10.32
CA ILE A 32 12.29 -3.54 9.22
C ILE A 32 11.11 -2.73 9.79
N ARG A 33 11.02 -1.46 9.36
CA ARG A 33 9.83 -0.63 9.49
C ARG A 33 9.11 -0.62 8.15
N GLU A 34 7.92 -1.19 8.12
CA GLU A 34 7.04 -1.16 6.96
C GLU A 34 6.07 0.02 7.05
N ILE A 35 5.89 0.72 5.93
CA ILE A 35 4.87 1.74 5.73
C ILE A 35 3.97 1.27 4.59
N ILE A 36 2.67 1.27 4.80
CA ILE A 36 1.70 0.83 3.79
C ILE A 36 1.02 2.04 3.17
N ILE A 37 1.04 2.11 1.83
CA ILE A 37 0.29 3.11 1.05
C ILE A 37 -0.83 2.39 0.30
N HIS A 38 -2.07 2.82 0.53
CA HIS A 38 -3.21 2.40 -0.27
C HIS A 38 -3.53 3.46 -1.34
N THR A 39 -3.56 3.11 -2.63
CA THR A 39 -3.77 4.10 -3.71
C THR A 39 -5.22 4.57 -3.82
N GLY A 40 -6.18 3.75 -3.38
CA GLY A 40 -7.59 4.13 -3.39
C GLY A 40 -8.29 3.97 -4.75
N GLN A 41 -7.73 3.24 -5.70
CA GLN A 41 -8.32 3.03 -7.05
C GLN A 41 -9.65 2.27 -7.06
N HIS A 42 -9.88 1.42 -6.05
CA HIS A 42 -11.09 0.61 -5.86
C HIS A 42 -11.57 0.65 -4.40
N TYR A 43 -11.38 1.78 -3.71
CA TYR A 43 -11.67 1.87 -2.29
C TYR A 43 -13.17 2.09 -2.06
N ASP A 44 -13.88 1.00 -1.78
CA ASP A 44 -15.06 1.06 -0.94
C ASP A 44 -14.58 0.84 0.51
N ALA A 45 -14.71 1.88 1.34
CA ALA A 45 -14.23 1.87 2.71
C ALA A 45 -14.79 0.69 3.53
N GLY A 46 -16.06 0.30 3.28
CA GLY A 46 -16.69 -0.81 3.98
C GLY A 46 -16.10 -2.16 3.57
N MET A 47 -15.78 -2.34 2.28
CA MET A 47 -15.26 -3.61 1.77
C MET A 47 -13.77 -3.80 2.05
N SER A 48 -12.98 -2.72 1.96
CA SER A 48 -11.54 -2.77 2.25
C SER A 48 -11.28 -3.06 3.74
N GLN A 49 -12.02 -2.43 4.65
CA GLN A 49 -11.82 -2.57 6.10
C GLN A 49 -11.93 -4.02 6.57
N VAL A 50 -12.92 -4.77 6.06
CA VAL A 50 -13.12 -6.19 6.41
C VAL A 50 -11.86 -7.02 6.10
N PHE A 51 -11.16 -6.75 4.99
CA PHE A 51 -9.94 -7.48 4.67
C PHE A 51 -8.78 -7.12 5.59
N PHE A 52 -8.65 -5.86 6.03
CA PHE A 52 -7.61 -5.47 7.00
C PHE A 52 -7.85 -6.17 8.34
N ASP A 53 -9.10 -6.15 8.81
CA ASP A 53 -9.52 -6.76 10.06
C ASP A 53 -9.36 -8.29 10.04
N GLU A 54 -9.91 -8.98 9.03
CA GLU A 54 -9.88 -10.44 8.93
C GLU A 54 -8.47 -11.00 8.70
N LEU A 55 -7.64 -10.28 7.93
CA LEU A 55 -6.29 -10.75 7.61
C LEU A 55 -5.25 -10.30 8.64
N GLY A 56 -5.63 -9.44 9.61
CA GLY A 56 -4.73 -8.90 10.62
C GLY A 56 -3.63 -8.04 10.00
N ILE A 57 -3.97 -7.24 8.99
CA ILE A 57 -3.05 -6.30 8.33
C ILE A 57 -3.20 -4.96 9.04
N PRO A 58 -2.10 -4.27 9.38
CA PRO A 58 -2.20 -2.92 9.90
C PRO A 58 -2.85 -1.99 8.86
N GLU A 59 -3.60 -1.01 9.37
CA GLU A 59 -4.18 0.05 8.54
C GLU A 59 -3.12 0.74 7.68
N PRO A 60 -3.47 1.16 6.44
CA PRO A 60 -2.58 1.95 5.63
C PRO A 60 -2.14 3.21 6.37
N HIS A 61 -0.85 3.51 6.31
CA HIS A 61 -0.31 4.76 6.85
C HIS A 61 -0.73 5.95 6.00
N TYR A 62 -0.96 5.70 4.70
CA TYR A 62 -1.44 6.67 3.74
C TYR A 62 -2.54 6.04 2.88
N ASN A 63 -3.55 6.83 2.54
CA ASN A 63 -4.51 6.52 1.49
C ASN A 63 -4.57 7.69 0.50
N LEU A 64 -4.24 7.44 -0.77
CA LEU A 64 -4.20 8.50 -1.79
C LEU A 64 -5.58 8.89 -2.30
N GLY A 65 -6.62 8.07 -2.07
CA GLY A 65 -7.99 8.39 -2.45
C GLY A 65 -8.16 8.65 -3.96
N VAL A 66 -7.37 7.99 -4.82
CA VAL A 66 -7.35 8.27 -6.28
C VAL A 66 -8.74 8.11 -6.91
N GLY A 67 -9.53 7.18 -6.39
CA GLY A 67 -10.89 6.88 -6.83
C GLY A 67 -10.94 6.23 -8.22
N SER A 68 -12.14 6.04 -8.73
CA SER A 68 -12.36 5.50 -10.08
C SER A 68 -12.24 6.57 -11.16
N GLY A 69 -11.80 6.18 -12.36
CA GLY A 69 -11.71 7.07 -13.51
C GLY A 69 -10.97 6.43 -14.68
N PRO A 70 -10.80 7.16 -15.80
CA PRO A 70 -9.98 6.69 -16.91
C PRO A 70 -8.54 6.43 -16.46
N HIS A 71 -7.91 5.41 -17.03
CA HIS A 71 -6.57 4.95 -16.65
C HIS A 71 -5.56 6.10 -16.51
N GLY A 72 -5.40 6.95 -17.54
CA GLY A 72 -4.44 8.07 -17.49
C GLY A 72 -4.67 9.07 -16.35
N ARG A 73 -5.92 9.29 -15.94
CA ARG A 73 -6.23 10.17 -14.78
C ARG A 73 -5.85 9.50 -13.47
N GLN A 74 -6.15 8.22 -13.31
CA GLN A 74 -5.78 7.47 -12.10
C GLN A 74 -4.26 7.42 -11.95
N THR A 75 -3.56 7.08 -13.03
CA THR A 75 -2.09 7.01 -13.07
C THR A 75 -1.46 8.36 -12.72
N ALA A 76 -1.92 9.47 -13.29
CA ALA A 76 -1.39 10.80 -12.97
C ALA A 76 -1.52 11.16 -11.48
N ARG A 77 -2.69 10.91 -10.90
CA ARG A 77 -2.94 11.14 -9.46
C ARG A 77 -2.11 10.23 -8.57
N MET A 78 -1.91 8.97 -8.97
CA MET A 78 -1.04 8.04 -8.25
C MET A 78 0.40 8.52 -8.26
N ILE A 79 0.94 8.92 -9.42
CA ILE A 79 2.32 9.43 -9.55
C ILE A 79 2.53 10.63 -8.62
N GLU A 80 1.65 11.64 -8.69
CA GLU A 80 1.72 12.84 -7.85
C GLU A 80 1.67 12.48 -6.35
N GLY A 81 0.71 11.66 -5.94
CA GLY A 81 0.53 11.27 -4.54
C GLY A 81 1.69 10.42 -4.00
N LEU A 82 2.16 9.45 -4.80
CA LEU A 82 3.29 8.60 -4.43
C LEU A 82 4.57 9.42 -4.33
N GLU A 83 4.89 10.28 -5.30
CA GLU A 83 6.10 11.12 -5.27
C GLU A 83 6.18 11.95 -3.98
N ASN A 84 5.08 12.61 -3.60
CA ASN A 84 5.02 13.38 -2.36
C ASN A 84 5.33 12.53 -1.13
N ILE A 85 4.80 11.30 -1.04
CA ILE A 85 5.09 10.41 0.09
C ILE A 85 6.54 9.91 0.05
N LEU A 86 7.04 9.51 -1.12
CA LEU A 86 8.39 8.97 -1.29
C LEU A 86 9.47 10.00 -0.96
N LEU A 87 9.29 11.26 -1.36
CA LEU A 87 10.21 12.35 -1.03
C LEU A 87 10.25 12.65 0.47
N ASN A 88 9.10 12.53 1.16
CA ASN A 88 9.01 12.73 2.60
C ASN A 88 9.56 11.54 3.39
N GLU A 89 9.19 10.32 3.02
CA GLU A 89 9.55 9.13 3.77
C GLU A 89 10.95 8.60 3.44
N GLN A 90 11.46 8.84 2.24
CA GLN A 90 12.78 8.38 1.76
C GLN A 90 13.04 6.90 2.10
N PRO A 91 12.18 5.97 1.62
CA PRO A 91 12.35 4.55 1.90
C PRO A 91 13.62 4.01 1.23
N GLY A 92 14.22 2.95 1.80
CA GLY A 92 15.32 2.24 1.16
C GLY A 92 14.86 1.30 0.05
N PHE A 93 13.59 0.84 0.11
CA PHE A 93 13.00 -0.07 -0.85
C PHE A 93 11.50 0.18 -1.03
N LEU A 94 11.02 -0.11 -2.24
CA LEU A 94 9.61 -0.14 -2.57
C LEU A 94 9.18 -1.59 -2.86
N VAL A 95 8.02 -1.99 -2.33
CA VAL A 95 7.40 -3.29 -2.60
C VAL A 95 6.12 -3.06 -3.40
N LEU A 96 6.09 -3.65 -4.59
CA LEU A 96 4.98 -3.58 -5.54
C LEU A 96 4.47 -5.00 -5.85
N TYR A 97 3.20 -5.11 -6.26
CA TYR A 97 2.55 -6.40 -6.52
C TYR A 97 1.83 -6.45 -7.88
N GLY A 98 2.36 -7.26 -8.79
CA GLY A 98 1.69 -7.53 -10.06
C GLY A 98 1.77 -6.35 -11.03
N ASP A 99 0.66 -6.09 -11.72
CA ASP A 99 0.55 -5.27 -12.94
C ASP A 99 -0.71 -4.39 -12.95
N THR A 100 -1.12 -3.89 -11.78
CA THR A 100 -2.26 -2.97 -11.66
C THR A 100 -1.83 -1.52 -11.93
N ASN A 101 -2.78 -0.56 -12.00
CA ASN A 101 -2.40 0.86 -12.10
C ASN A 101 -1.54 1.36 -10.90
N SER A 102 -1.60 0.66 -9.76
CA SER A 102 -0.83 1.01 -8.54
C SER A 102 0.64 0.54 -8.56
N THR A 103 1.10 -0.09 -9.64
CA THR A 103 2.43 -0.71 -9.77
C THR A 103 3.05 -0.37 -11.10
#